data_AF-A0A1S4ADG4-F1
#
_entry.id   AF-A0A1S4ADG4-F1
#
_cell.length_a   1.000
_cell.length_b   1.000
_cell.length_c   1.000
_cell.angle_alpha   90.00
_cell.angle_beta   90.00
_cell.angle_gamma   90.00
#
_symmetry.space_group_name_H-M   'P 1'
#
loop_
_entity.id
_entity.type
_entity.pdbx_description
1 polymer ?
#
loop_
_entity_poly.entity_id
_entity_poly.type
_entity_poly.pdbx_seq_one_letter_code
_entity_poly.pdbx_strand_id
1 'polypeptide(L)'
;MRKRKVKLFSSGTWNGLRWSGVPGLTKNPVYTFTLDFDERKAFYSYALLDSSVISKLTLNSKGMLQRWAWDEKRQEWHVYLASPADTCDNYGTCGAYGSCNIILSPVCSCLDKFVPKHPRNWAKTNWSGGCVRRTPLNCQNGDGFLKYSGIKLPDTQ
;
A
#
# COMPACT_ATOMS: atom_id res chain seq x y z
N MET A 1 -7.46 -1.02 -5.99
CA MET A 1 -7.68 -1.33 -7.42
C MET A 1 -8.09 -2.79 -7.58
N ARG A 2 -9.11 -3.03 -8.42
CA ARG A 2 -9.65 -4.37 -8.68
C ARG A 2 -9.65 -4.65 -10.18
N LYS A 3 -9.35 -5.89 -10.57
CA LYS A 3 -9.61 -6.40 -11.92
C LYS A 3 -10.80 -7.34 -11.81
N ARG A 4 -11.95 -6.94 -12.37
CA ARG A 4 -13.25 -7.57 -12.10
C ARG A 4 -13.50 -7.64 -10.58
N LYS A 5 -13.71 -8.83 -10.02
CA LYS A 5 -13.93 -9.04 -8.58
C LYS A 5 -12.63 -9.22 -7.77
N VAL A 6 -11.48 -9.36 -8.42
CA VAL A 6 -10.20 -9.64 -7.74
C VAL A 6 -9.53 -8.33 -7.33
N LYS A 7 -9.21 -8.19 -6.04
CA LYS A 7 -8.42 -7.07 -5.51
C LYS A 7 -6.94 -7.32 -5.80
N LEU A 8 -6.32 -6.40 -6.53
CA LEU A 8 -4.91 -6.50 -6.93
C LEU A 8 -4.02 -5.63 -6.05
N PHE A 9 -4.55 -4.49 -5.59
CA PHE A 9 -3.83 -3.50 -4.82
C PHE A 9 -4.79 -2.74 -3.91
N SER A 10 -4.30 -2.29 -2.75
CA SER A 10 -4.99 -1.33 -1.89
C SER A 10 -4.10 -0.11 -1.69
N SER A 11 -4.61 1.10 -1.95
CA SER A 11 -3.92 2.36 -1.60
C SER A 11 -3.89 2.59 -0.09
N GLY A 12 -4.60 1.76 0.69
CA GLY A 12 -4.82 1.98 2.11
C GLY A 12 -5.70 3.21 2.36
N THR A 13 -5.82 3.56 3.63
CA THR A 13 -6.56 4.74 4.09
C THR A 13 -5.74 6.02 3.93
N TRP A 14 -6.44 7.14 3.83
CA TRP A 14 -5.84 8.47 3.96
C TRP A 14 -5.48 8.73 5.42
N ASN A 15 -4.23 9.10 5.69
CA ASN A 15 -3.73 9.30 7.05
C ASN A 15 -3.63 10.79 7.46
N GLY A 16 -4.32 11.68 6.74
CA GLY A 16 -4.22 13.14 6.92
C GLY A 16 -3.10 13.80 6.12
N LEU A 17 -2.09 13.03 5.67
CA LEU A 17 -0.96 13.53 4.90
C LEU A 17 -0.90 12.93 3.49
N ARG A 18 -1.21 11.63 3.35
CA ARG A 18 -1.14 10.85 2.11
C ARG A 18 -1.92 9.54 2.24
N TRP A 19 -2.01 8.80 1.14
CA TRP A 19 -2.47 7.41 1.15
C TRP A 19 -1.40 6.51 1.77
N SER A 20 -1.77 5.72 2.78
CA SER A 20 -0.83 4.87 3.53
C SER A 20 -0.11 3.80 2.68
N GLY A 21 -0.73 3.37 1.59
CA GLY A 21 -0.16 2.45 0.60
C GLY A 21 0.54 3.12 -0.58
N VAL A 22 0.75 4.44 -0.53
CA VAL A 22 1.51 5.18 -1.56
C VAL A 22 2.53 6.08 -0.85
N PRO A 23 3.56 5.50 -0.19
CA PRO A 23 4.50 6.28 0.61
C PRO A 23 5.27 7.33 -0.21
N GLY A 24 5.49 7.10 -1.51
CA GLY A 24 6.10 8.07 -2.42
C GLY A 24 5.25 9.31 -2.73
N LEU A 25 3.98 9.34 -2.32
CA LEU A 25 3.11 10.52 -2.48
C LEU A 25 3.42 11.54 -1.36
N THR A 26 4.51 12.29 -1.51
CA THR A 26 4.93 13.35 -0.58
C THR A 26 4.87 14.73 -1.22
N LYS A 27 5.02 15.78 -0.39
CA LYS A 27 5.27 17.14 -0.90
C LYS A 27 6.43 17.09 -1.88
N ASN A 28 6.20 17.62 -3.08
CA ASN A 28 7.12 17.54 -4.20
C ASN A 28 6.99 18.83 -5.04
N PRO A 29 7.96 19.15 -5.91
CA PRO A 29 7.95 20.40 -6.68
C PRO A 29 7.02 20.39 -7.90
N VAL A 30 6.40 19.26 -8.23
CA VAL A 30 5.59 19.08 -9.46
C VAL A 30 4.12 19.39 -9.19
N TYR A 31 3.56 18.92 -8.08
CA TYR A 31 2.14 19.07 -7.77
C TYR A 31 1.86 19.04 -6.26
N THR A 32 0.79 19.73 -5.86
CA THR A 32 0.13 19.54 -4.57
C THR A 32 -1.07 18.59 -4.73
N PHE A 33 -1.51 18.00 -3.63
CA PHE A 33 -2.65 17.09 -3.58
C PHE A 33 -3.38 17.20 -2.25
N THR A 34 -4.69 16.94 -2.28
CA THR A 34 -5.56 16.94 -1.10
C THR A 34 -6.62 15.84 -1.24
N LEU A 35 -7.15 15.42 -0.09
CA LEU A 35 -8.38 14.64 -0.02
C LEU A 35 -9.41 15.50 0.72
N ASP A 36 -10.38 16.02 -0.02
CA ASP A 36 -11.49 16.76 0.53
C ASP A 36 -12.68 15.81 0.70
N PHE A 37 -13.23 15.74 1.90
CA PHE A 37 -14.38 14.87 2.17
C PHE A 37 -15.35 15.52 3.15
N ASP A 38 -16.62 15.20 2.94
CA ASP A 38 -17.75 15.54 3.81
C ASP A 38 -18.63 14.30 4.01
N GLU A 39 -19.80 14.45 4.64
CA GLU A 39 -20.74 13.35 4.89
C GLU A 39 -21.29 12.70 3.61
N ARG A 40 -21.20 13.37 2.45
CA ARG A 40 -21.79 12.94 1.19
C ARG A 40 -20.75 12.46 0.18
N LYS A 41 -19.56 13.06 0.18
CA LYS A 41 -18.58 12.86 -0.89
C LYS A 41 -17.15 12.91 -0.38
N ALA A 42 -16.27 12.20 -1.07
CA ALA A 42 -14.83 12.26 -0.87
C ALA A 42 -14.14 12.35 -2.23
N PHE A 43 -13.31 13.36 -2.43
CA PHE A 43 -12.59 13.59 -3.68
C PHE A 43 -11.12 13.80 -3.42
N TYR A 44 -10.32 13.06 -4.17
CA TYR A 44 -8.90 13.32 -4.28
C TYR A 44 -8.67 14.31 -5.42
N SER A 45 -7.96 15.38 -5.13
CA SER A 45 -7.63 16.44 -6.08
C SER A 45 -6.13 16.69 -6.11
N TYR A 46 -5.61 17.13 -7.25
CA TYR A 46 -4.23 17.60 -7.37
C TYR A 46 -4.16 18.86 -8.23
N ALA A 47 -3.18 19.70 -7.96
CA ALA A 47 -2.89 20.89 -8.75
C ALA A 47 -1.39 20.97 -9.05
N LEU A 48 -1.04 21.35 -10.27
CA LEU A 48 0.36 21.57 -10.65
C LEU A 48 0.84 22.87 -10.01
N LEU A 49 2.06 22.86 -9.48
CA LEU A 49 2.62 24.03 -8.79
C LEU A 49 3.12 25.09 -9.78
N ASP A 50 3.49 24.65 -10.98
CA ASP A 50 3.93 25.48 -12.09
C ASP A 50 3.07 25.16 -13.31
N SER A 51 2.53 26.19 -13.96
CA SER A 51 1.66 26.04 -15.14
C SER A 51 2.39 25.59 -16.39
N SER A 52 3.72 25.72 -16.43
CA SER A 52 4.56 25.19 -17.52
C SER A 52 4.77 23.68 -17.44
N VAL A 53 4.57 23.08 -16.26
CA VAL A 53 4.70 21.64 -16.08
C VAL A 53 3.51 20.94 -16.72
N ILE A 54 3.77 19.92 -17.54
CA ILE A 54 2.72 19.06 -18.08
C ILE A 54 2.79 17.70 -17.37
N SER A 55 1.73 17.35 -16.64
CA SER A 55 1.62 16.08 -15.93
C SER A 55 0.21 15.51 -15.99
N LYS A 56 0.12 14.18 -16.07
CA LYS A 56 -1.15 13.44 -16.09
C LYS A 56 -1.11 12.26 -15.15
N LEU A 57 -2.25 11.94 -14.55
CA LEU A 57 -2.46 10.73 -13.77
C LEU A 57 -3.30 9.75 -14.60
N THR A 58 -2.80 8.54 -14.81
CA THR A 58 -3.43 7.55 -15.70
C THR A 58 -3.50 6.19 -15.02
N LEU A 59 -4.56 5.43 -15.29
CA LEU A 59 -4.66 4.02 -14.94
C LEU A 59 -4.41 3.20 -16.20
N ASN A 60 -3.35 2.39 -16.20
CA ASN A 60 -3.01 1.58 -17.37
C ASN A 60 -3.81 0.25 -17.40
N SER A 61 -3.71 -0.48 -18.51
CA SER A 61 -4.43 -1.76 -18.73
C SER A 61 -4.04 -2.88 -17.76
N LYS A 62 -2.89 -2.76 -17.08
CA LYS A 62 -2.44 -3.69 -16.03
C LYS A 62 -3.02 -3.34 -14.66
N GLY A 63 -3.78 -2.24 -14.54
CA GLY A 63 -4.36 -1.79 -13.28
C GLY A 63 -3.36 -1.08 -12.37
N MET A 64 -2.31 -0.48 -12.94
CA MET A 64 -1.33 0.34 -12.23
C MET A 64 -1.64 1.82 -12.45
N LEU A 65 -1.73 2.57 -11.37
CA LEU A 65 -1.90 4.02 -11.36
C LEU A 65 -0.53 4.67 -11.55
N GLN A 66 -0.40 5.53 -12.56
CA GLN A 66 0.86 6.16 -12.92
C GLN A 66 0.67 7.66 -13.09
N ARG A 67 1.51 8.45 -12.40
CA ARG A 67 1.72 9.85 -12.72
C ARG A 67 2.86 9.94 -13.73
N TRP A 68 2.57 10.60 -14.84
CA TRP A 68 3.53 10.92 -15.87
C TRP A 68 3.87 12.40 -15.82
N ALA A 69 5.12 12.72 -16.13
CA ALA A 69 5.56 14.09 -16.37
C ALA A 69 6.19 14.15 -17.77
N TRP A 70 5.94 15.26 -18.46
CA TRP A 70 6.52 15.53 -19.77
C TRP A 70 7.93 16.12 -19.58
N ASP A 71 8.91 15.56 -20.27
CA ASP A 71 10.27 16.11 -20.35
C ASP A 71 10.38 16.93 -21.63
N GLU A 72 10.39 18.26 -21.50
CA GLU A 72 10.49 19.18 -22.64
C GLU A 72 11.81 19.04 -23.41
N LYS A 73 12.91 18.64 -22.76
CA LYS A 73 14.20 18.50 -23.46
C LYS A 73 14.22 17.25 -24.31
N ARG A 74 13.63 16.17 -23.82
CA ARG A 74 13.58 14.87 -24.50
C ARG A 74 12.35 14.70 -25.39
N GLN A 75 11.35 15.57 -25.25
CA GLN A 75 10.05 15.47 -25.92
C GLN A 75 9.39 14.11 -25.66
N GLU A 76 9.43 13.66 -24.40
CA GLU A 76 8.89 12.35 -24.02
C GLU A 76 8.20 12.36 -22.65
N TRP A 77 7.30 11.39 -22.45
CA TRP A 77 6.68 11.13 -21.16
C TRP A 77 7.54 10.18 -20.34
N HIS A 78 7.84 10.54 -19.09
CA HIS A 78 8.44 9.63 -18.13
C HIS A 78 7.52 9.40 -16.93
N VAL A 79 7.65 8.22 -16.31
CA VAL A 79 6.88 7.86 -15.12
C VAL A 79 7.53 8.53 -13.91
N TYR A 80 6.79 9.43 -13.27
CA TYR A 80 7.22 10.11 -12.04
C TYR A 80 6.86 9.30 -10.79
N LEU A 81 5.66 8.72 -10.75
CA LEU A 81 5.17 7.91 -9.62
C LEU A 81 4.32 6.76 -10.17
N ALA A 82 4.47 5.57 -9.61
CA ALA A 82 3.66 4.40 -9.93
C ALA A 82 3.15 3.73 -8.66
N SER A 83 1.95 3.17 -8.72
CA SER A 83 1.35 2.38 -7.65
C SER A 83 0.50 1.26 -8.25
N PRO A 84 0.71 -0.04 -7.93
CA PRO A 84 1.75 -0.60 -7.04
C PRO A 84 3.18 -0.21 -7.41
N ALA A 85 4.05 -0.03 -6.42
CA ALA A 85 5.48 0.27 -6.64
C ALA A 85 6.35 -0.99 -6.62
N ASP A 86 5.98 -1.98 -5.80
CA ASP A 86 6.76 -3.21 -5.60
C ASP A 86 5.88 -4.45 -5.34
N THR A 87 6.51 -5.59 -5.06
CA THR A 87 5.81 -6.86 -4.80
C THR A 87 4.99 -6.87 -3.50
N CYS A 88 5.33 -6.05 -2.51
CA CYS A 88 4.61 -5.95 -1.24
C CYS A 88 3.31 -5.15 -1.35
N ASP A 89 3.16 -4.35 -2.39
CA ASP A 89 1.91 -3.66 -2.69
C ASP A 89 0.83 -4.60 -3.26
N ASN A 90 1.22 -5.76 -3.79
CA ASN A 90 0.25 -6.76 -4.23
C ASN A 90 -0.65 -7.20 -3.07
N TYR A 91 -1.94 -7.20 -3.33
CA TYR A 91 -2.92 -7.47 -2.28
C TYR A 91 -2.83 -8.91 -1.77
N GLY A 92 -2.61 -9.06 -0.46
CA GLY A 92 -2.63 -10.37 0.21
C GLY A 92 -1.33 -11.18 0.12
N THR A 93 -0.21 -10.60 -0.33
CA THR A 93 1.08 -11.31 -0.51
C THR A 93 1.50 -12.17 0.70
N CYS A 94 1.35 -11.67 1.94
CA CYS A 94 1.79 -12.35 3.16
C CYS A 94 0.66 -12.97 4.00
N GLY A 95 -0.58 -12.95 3.52
CA GLY A 95 -1.74 -13.44 4.26
C GLY A 95 -2.05 -12.67 5.55
N ALA A 96 -3.00 -13.18 6.34
CA ALA A 96 -3.42 -12.56 7.60
C ALA A 96 -2.29 -12.53 8.64
N TYR A 97 -2.16 -11.43 9.39
CA TYR A 97 -1.12 -11.23 10.42
C TYR A 97 0.34 -11.41 9.93
N GLY A 98 0.55 -11.42 8.61
CA GLY A 98 1.87 -11.35 7.98
C GLY A 98 2.17 -9.92 7.53
N SER A 99 3.44 -9.54 7.60
CA SER A 99 3.97 -8.27 7.09
C SER A 99 4.86 -8.53 5.88
N CYS A 100 4.77 -7.67 4.87
CA CYS A 100 5.66 -7.69 3.72
C CYS A 100 6.74 -6.61 3.85
N ASN A 101 7.99 -6.97 3.64
CA ASN A 101 9.12 -6.05 3.62
C ASN A 101 10.09 -6.43 2.49
N ILE A 102 10.23 -5.53 1.51
CA ILE A 102 11.08 -5.74 0.32
C ILE A 102 12.58 -5.83 0.64
N ILE A 103 13.01 -5.39 1.82
CA ILE A 103 14.41 -5.45 2.26
C ILE A 103 14.76 -6.84 2.81
N LEU A 104 13.76 -7.62 3.24
CA LEU A 104 13.96 -8.92 3.85
C LEU A 104 13.87 -10.05 2.83
N SER A 105 14.60 -11.14 3.09
CA SER A 105 14.49 -12.41 2.36
C SER A 105 14.32 -13.55 3.37
N PRO A 106 13.14 -14.19 3.45
CA PRO A 106 11.94 -13.98 2.63
C PRO A 106 11.25 -12.62 2.90
N VAL A 107 10.54 -12.09 1.89
CA VAL A 107 9.83 -10.79 1.99
C VAL A 107 8.68 -10.81 2.99
N CYS A 108 8.14 -11.99 3.31
CA CYS A 108 7.04 -12.14 4.25
C CYS A 108 7.52 -12.71 5.60
N SER A 109 7.13 -12.03 6.67
CA SER A 109 7.32 -12.47 8.05
C SER A 109 6.00 -12.39 8.82
N CYS A 110 5.83 -13.21 9.86
CA CYS A 110 4.74 -12.98 10.80
C CYS A 110 5.01 -11.74 11.65
N LEU A 111 3.96 -11.02 12.03
CA LEU A 111 4.07 -10.00 13.08
C LEU A 111 4.58 -10.62 14.39
N ASP A 112 5.21 -9.82 15.26
CA ASP A 112 5.67 -10.33 16.56
C ASP A 112 4.50 -10.94 17.35
N LYS A 113 4.78 -12.02 18.09
CA LYS A 113 3.79 -12.88 18.77
C LYS A 113 2.88 -13.70 17.85
N PHE A 114 3.10 -13.70 16.54
CA PHE A 114 2.44 -14.60 15.60
C PHE A 114 3.43 -15.63 15.03
N VAL A 115 2.88 -16.76 14.58
CA VAL A 115 3.63 -17.87 13.96
C VAL A 115 2.91 -18.34 12.69
N PRO A 116 3.61 -18.94 11.71
CA PRO A 116 2.98 -19.41 10.48
C PRO A 116 1.86 -20.41 10.76
N LYS A 117 0.68 -20.20 10.16
CA LYS A 117 -0.44 -21.14 10.29
C LYS A 117 -0.09 -22.52 9.72
N HIS A 118 0.66 -22.53 8.63
CA HIS A 118 1.15 -23.73 7.95
C HIS A 118 2.67 -23.63 7.73
N PRO A 119 3.51 -24.03 8.72
CA PRO A 119 4.97 -23.85 8.66
C PRO A 119 5.62 -24.48 7.42
N ARG A 120 5.13 -25.65 6.99
CA ARG A 120 5.64 -26.34 5.79
C ARG A 120 5.39 -25.54 4.50
N ASN A 121 4.26 -24.85 4.40
CA ASN A 121 3.95 -23.99 3.25
C ASN A 121 4.79 -22.71 3.31
N TRP A 122 4.94 -22.14 4.50
CA TRP A 122 5.75 -20.94 4.74
C TRP A 122 7.22 -21.13 4.36
N ALA A 123 7.79 -22.29 4.71
CA ALA A 123 9.16 -22.67 4.34
C ALA A 123 9.35 -22.83 2.82
N LYS A 124 8.27 -23.06 2.07
CA LYS A 124 8.24 -23.16 0.61
C LYS A 124 7.71 -21.88 -0.05
N THR A 125 7.89 -20.74 0.62
CA THR A 125 7.47 -19.39 0.14
C THR A 125 5.97 -19.27 -0.19
N ASN A 126 5.12 -20.17 0.31
CA ASN A 126 3.67 -20.05 0.19
C ASN A 126 3.11 -19.42 1.48
N TRP A 127 2.97 -18.10 1.44
CA TRP A 127 2.50 -17.28 2.56
C TRP A 127 0.98 -17.01 2.53
N SER A 128 0.24 -17.64 1.63
CA SER A 128 -1.21 -17.41 1.50
C SER A 128 -2.02 -17.75 2.77
N GLY A 129 -1.52 -18.71 3.56
CA GLY A 129 -2.18 -19.19 4.78
C GLY A 129 -2.16 -18.23 5.97
N GLY A 130 -1.42 -17.12 5.90
CA GLY A 130 -1.24 -16.21 7.02
C GLY A 130 -0.49 -16.81 8.22
N CYS A 131 -0.49 -16.01 9.28
CA CYS A 131 0.01 -16.35 10.59
C CYS A 131 -1.16 -16.45 11.59
N VAL A 132 -0.91 -17.09 12.72
CA VAL A 132 -1.83 -17.19 13.85
C VAL A 132 -1.12 -16.76 15.12
N ARG A 133 -1.88 -16.34 16.14
CA ARG A 133 -1.30 -15.96 17.44
C ARG A 133 -0.54 -17.17 18.02
N ARG A 134 0.65 -16.93 18.54
CA ARG A 134 1.43 -17.94 19.26
C ARG A 134 0.73 -18.38 20.54
N THR A 135 0.12 -17.42 21.23
CA THR A 135 -0.62 -17.63 22.47
C THR A 135 -2.08 -17.21 22.27
N PRO A 136 -3.07 -18.04 22.64
CA PRO A 136 -4.47 -17.65 22.64
C PRO A 136 -4.71 -16.41 23.51
N LEU A 137 -5.67 -15.59 23.11
CA LEU A 137 -6.13 -14.46 23.92
C LEU A 137 -6.85 -14.97 25.17
N ASN A 138 -6.71 -14.23 26.27
CA ASN A 138 -7.45 -14.49 27.50
C ASN A 138 -7.95 -13.17 28.08
N CYS A 139 -9.13 -12.78 27.63
CA CYS A 139 -9.78 -11.53 28.00
C CYS A 139 -9.88 -11.34 29.53
N GLN A 140 -10.13 -12.42 30.28
CA GLN A 140 -10.30 -12.34 31.74
C GLN A 140 -9.00 -12.02 32.49
N ASN A 141 -7.86 -12.47 31.97
CA ASN A 141 -6.56 -12.28 32.60
C ASN A 141 -5.77 -11.09 32.04
N GLY A 142 -6.44 -10.22 31.28
CA GLY A 142 -5.87 -9.00 30.73
C GLY A 142 -5.07 -9.25 29.45
N ASP A 143 -5.72 -9.09 28.30
CA ASP A 143 -5.03 -8.97 27.02
C ASP A 143 -4.37 -7.58 26.88
N GLY A 144 -3.27 -7.52 26.14
CA GLY A 144 -2.53 -6.27 25.86
C GLY A 144 -2.38 -5.99 24.37
N PHE A 145 -1.92 -4.78 24.06
CA PHE A 145 -1.63 -4.35 22.70
C PHE A 145 -0.13 -4.17 22.50
N LEU A 146 0.37 -4.64 21.35
CA LEU A 146 1.73 -4.39 20.88
C LEU A 146 1.67 -3.38 19.73
N LYS A 147 2.46 -2.31 19.83
CA LYS A 147 2.56 -1.30 18.78
C LYS A 147 3.51 -1.78 17.68
N TYR A 148 3.01 -1.81 16.45
CA TYR A 148 3.83 -1.97 15.24
C TYR A 148 4.03 -0.61 14.57
N SER A 149 5.27 -0.30 14.20
CA SER A 149 5.64 0.98 13.58
C SER A 149 6.15 0.75 12.16
N GLY A 150 6.04 1.78 11.31
CA GLY A 150 6.52 1.70 9.92
C GLY A 150 5.70 0.78 9.02
N ILE A 151 4.44 0.51 9.39
CA ILE A 151 3.55 -0.37 8.64
C ILE A 151 2.48 0.42 7.88
N LYS A 152 2.11 -0.10 6.71
CA LYS A 152 0.84 0.24 6.05
C LYS A 152 -0.30 -0.34 6.89
N LEU A 153 -1.33 0.47 7.16
CA LEU A 153 -2.48 0.01 7.93
C LEU A 153 -3.19 -1.16 7.22
N PRO A 154 -3.73 -2.13 7.98
CA PRO A 154 -4.46 -3.26 7.42
C PRO A 154 -5.73 -2.81 6.71
N ASP A 155 -6.34 -3.73 5.97
CA ASP A 155 -7.59 -3.46 5.27
C ASP A 155 -8.73 -3.09 6.24
N THR A 156 -9.62 -2.22 5.79
CA THR A 156 -10.75 -1.68 6.56
C THR A 156 -12.11 -2.04 5.94
N GLN A 157 -12.13 -2.97 4.98
CA GLN A 157 -13.35 -3.51 4.34
C GLN A 157 -13.79 -4.84 4.96
#